data_AF-A0A929PAI8-F1
#
_entry.id   AF-A0A929PAI8-F1
#
_cell.length_a   1.000
_cell.length_b   1.000
_cell.length_c   1.000
_cell.angle_alpha   90.00
_cell.angle_beta   90.00
_cell.angle_gamma   90.00
#
_symmetry.space_group_name_H-M   'P 1'
#
loop_
_entity.id
_entity.type
_entity.pdbx_description
1 polymer ?
#
loop_
_entity_poly.entity_id
_entity_poly.type
_entity_poly.pdbx_seq_one_letter_code
_entity_poly.pdbx_strand_id
1 'polypeptide(L)'
;VNRFDVYLINLDPTVGSEIQKTRPCLIVSPDEMNRHIRTVIVAPMTTAGKDYPTRVSCKFKKKKGQIVLDQIRTIDKARLVKKLGSINPETQLGVISVLQRLFAF
;
A
#
# COMPACT_ATOMS: atom_id res chain seq x y z
N VAL A 1 3.41 -9.98 9.20
CA VAL A 1 3.04 -8.89 8.26
C VAL A 1 3.22 -9.48 6.89
N ASN A 2 2.13 -9.70 6.15
CA ASN A 2 2.19 -10.43 4.90
C ASN A 2 1.87 -9.51 3.72
N ARG A 3 2.37 -9.86 2.54
CA ARG A 3 2.08 -9.20 1.27
C ARG A 3 0.57 -9.21 1.08
N PHE A 4 0.05 -8.07 0.61
CA PHE A 4 -1.37 -7.79 0.40
C PHE A 4 -2.22 -7.64 1.67
N ASP A 5 -1.61 -7.68 2.87
CA ASP A 5 -2.28 -7.19 4.06
C ASP A 5 -2.47 -5.67 3.98
N VAL A 6 -3.58 -5.19 4.53
CA VAL A 6 -3.84 -3.76 4.73
C VAL A 6 -3.64 -3.43 6.20
N TYR A 7 -2.76 -2.47 6.48
CA TYR A 7 -2.50 -1.96 7.83
C TYR A 7 -2.87 -0.49 7.92
N LEU A 8 -3.30 -0.07 9.11
CA LEU A 8 -3.32 1.33 9.50
C LEU A 8 -1.89 1.72 9.89
N ILE A 9 -1.33 2.74 9.25
CA ILE A 9 0.09 3.11 9.38
C ILE A 9 0.22 4.61 9.63
N ASN A 10 1.06 4.99 10.58
CA ASN A 10 1.45 6.39 10.77
C ASN A 10 2.56 6.80 9.78
N LEU A 11 2.22 7.63 8.81
CA LEU A 11 3.15 8.10 7.77
C LEU A 11 3.92 9.37 8.18
N ASP A 12 3.53 10.06 9.25
CA ASP A 12 4.17 11.32 9.65
C ASP A 12 5.50 11.09 10.40
N PRO A 13 6.47 12.02 10.30
CA PRO A 13 6.44 13.27 9.54
C PRO A 13 6.61 13.05 8.03
N THR A 14 6.05 13.96 7.25
CA THR A 14 6.07 13.94 5.77
C THR A 14 6.43 15.33 5.24
N VAL A 15 6.97 15.39 4.02
CA VAL A 15 7.35 16.65 3.37
C VAL A 15 6.56 16.85 2.07
N GLY A 16 6.02 18.06 1.87
CA GLY A 16 5.35 18.46 0.64
C GLY A 16 4.14 17.57 0.30
N SER A 17 4.16 16.99 -0.91
CA SER A 17 3.05 16.23 -1.50
C SER A 17 3.01 14.75 -1.09
N GLU A 18 3.88 14.32 -0.17
CA GLU A 18 3.82 12.98 0.40
C GLU A 18 2.46 12.71 1.06
N ILE A 19 2.00 11.47 1.01
CA ILE A 19 0.78 11.08 1.71
C ILE A 19 1.01 11.15 3.22
N GLN A 20 0.31 12.09 3.86
CA GLN A 20 0.45 12.41 5.28
C GLN A 20 -0.58 11.67 6.16
N LYS A 21 -0.36 11.75 7.47
CA LYS A 21 -1.24 11.23 8.54
C LYS A 21 -1.31 9.71 8.61
N THR A 22 -2.04 9.24 9.62
CA THR A 22 -2.34 7.82 9.78
C THR A 22 -3.37 7.36 8.76
N ARG A 23 -2.98 6.45 7.86
CA ARG A 23 -3.84 5.97 6.77
C ARG A 23 -3.74 4.47 6.54
N PRO A 24 -4.78 3.84 5.97
CA PRO A 24 -4.68 2.49 5.46
C PRO A 24 -3.65 2.41 4.33
N CYS A 25 -2.73 1.45 4.42
CA CYS A 25 -1.73 1.16 3.42
C CYS A 25 -1.67 -0.34 3.16
N LEU A 26 -1.41 -0.72 1.91
CA LEU A 26 -1.19 -2.09 1.48
C LEU A 26 0.28 -2.47 1.65
N ILE A 27 0.58 -3.63 2.21
CA ILE A 27 1.92 -4.21 2.18
C ILE A 27 2.20 -4.78 0.78
N VAL A 28 3.23 -4.29 0.10
CA VAL A 28 3.62 -4.76 -1.24
C VAL A 28 4.90 -5.59 -1.24
N SER A 29 5.70 -5.52 -0.17
CA SER A 29 6.91 -6.29 0.00
C SER A 29 6.67 -7.81 0.13
N PRO A 30 7.59 -8.66 -0.37
CA PRO A 30 7.51 -10.11 -0.22
C PRO A 30 7.51 -10.58 1.24
N ASP A 31 6.81 -11.69 1.51
CA ASP A 31 6.67 -12.26 2.86
C ASP A 31 7.99 -12.69 3.50
N GLU A 32 8.92 -13.16 2.69
CA GLU A 32 10.26 -13.50 3.15
C GLU A 32 11.00 -12.28 3.69
N MET A 33 10.94 -11.16 2.97
CA MET A 33 11.51 -9.89 3.40
C MET A 33 10.82 -9.38 4.66
N ASN A 34 9.49 -9.46 4.69
CA ASN A 34 8.69 -9.04 5.84
C ASN A 34 8.92 -9.90 7.09
N ARG A 35 9.47 -11.11 6.98
CA ARG A 35 9.80 -11.95 8.13
C ARG A 35 11.18 -11.61 8.71
N HIS A 36 12.16 -11.36 7.86
CA HIS A 36 13.57 -11.22 8.28
C HIS A 36 14.02 -9.77 8.50
N ILE A 37 13.42 -8.80 7.81
CA ILE A 37 13.84 -7.39 7.89
C ILE A 37 12.90 -6.61 8.83
N ARG A 38 13.39 -5.56 9.50
CA ARG A 38 12.59 -4.68 10.37
C ARG A 38 11.69 -3.71 9.61
N THR A 39 11.92 -3.53 8.32
CA THR A 39 11.16 -2.64 7.45
C THR A 39 10.22 -3.42 6.54
N VAL A 40 9.20 -2.73 6.04
CA VAL A 40 8.23 -3.23 5.05
C VAL A 40 7.97 -2.17 3.99
N ILE A 41 7.69 -2.60 2.76
CA ILE A 41 7.33 -1.70 1.67
C ILE A 41 5.81 -1.61 1.59
N VAL A 42 5.28 -0.40 1.61
CA VAL A 42 3.85 -0.13 1.67
C VAL A 42 3.40 0.84 0.58
N ALA A 43 2.16 0.67 0.11
CA ALA A 43 1.49 1.58 -0.79
C ALA A 43 0.26 2.20 -0.09
N PRO A 44 0.19 3.54 0.06
CA PRO A 44 -0.96 4.20 0.67
C PRO A 44 -2.27 3.98 -0.09
N MET A 45 -3.39 4.00 0.64
CA MET A 45 -4.72 3.94 0.05
C MET A 45 -5.43 5.29 0.18
N THR A 46 -6.16 5.68 -0.86
CA THR A 46 -6.97 6.90 -0.89
C THR A 46 -8.40 6.61 -1.34
N THR A 47 -9.35 7.40 -0.87
CA THR A 47 -10.73 7.40 -1.40
C THR A 47 -10.93 8.44 -2.51
N ALA A 48 -9.96 9.34 -2.70
CA ALA A 48 -10.01 10.31 -3.77
C ALA A 48 -9.67 9.63 -5.11
N GLY A 49 -10.68 9.42 -5.94
CA GLY A 49 -10.52 8.88 -7.28
C GLY A 49 -9.83 9.90 -8.17
N LYS A 50 -8.56 9.64 -8.53
CA LYS A 50 -7.91 10.31 -9.65
C LYS A 50 -7.51 9.23 -10.65
N ASP A 51 -7.73 9.52 -11.92
CA ASP A 51 -7.43 8.56 -12.98
C ASP A 51 -5.94 8.67 -13.35
N TYR A 52 -5.13 7.83 -12.71
CA TYR A 52 -3.71 7.70 -13.00
C TYR A 52 -3.40 6.23 -13.30
N PRO A 53 -2.58 5.94 -14.31
CA PRO A 53 -2.28 4.56 -14.71
C PRO A 53 -1.55 3.76 -13.63
N THR A 54 -0.89 4.44 -12.69
CA THR A 54 -0.20 3.87 -11.55
C THR A 54 -1.12 3.53 -10.37
N ARG A 55 -2.41 3.88 -10.44
CA ARG A 55 -3.36 3.67 -9.33
C ARG A 55 -4.28 2.50 -9.61
N VAL A 56 -4.38 1.60 -8.62
CA VAL A 56 -5.22 0.42 -8.73
C VAL A 56 -6.51 0.63 -7.96
N SER A 57 -7.63 0.62 -8.67
CA SER A 57 -8.96 0.66 -8.06
C SER A 57 -9.18 -0.56 -7.18
N CYS A 58 -9.71 -0.35 -5.98
CA CYS A 58 -10.00 -1.42 -5.02
C CYS A 58 -11.28 -1.13 -4.24
N LYS A 59 -11.89 -2.19 -3.71
CA LYS A 59 -12.98 -2.10 -2.74
C LYS A 59 -12.53 -2.74 -1.43
N PHE A 60 -12.35 -1.93 -0.40
CA PHE A 60 -11.93 -2.39 0.92
C PHE A 60 -12.95 -2.00 1.98
N LYS A 61 -13.41 -2.96 2.79
CA LYS A 61 -14.44 -2.75 3.82
C LYS A 61 -15.67 -1.95 3.33
N LYS A 62 -16.22 -2.37 2.18
CA LYS A 62 -17.37 -1.73 1.49
C LYS A 62 -17.12 -0.31 0.95
N LYS A 63 -15.94 0.27 1.13
CA LYS A 63 -15.56 1.57 0.56
C LYS A 63 -14.80 1.35 -0.75
N LYS A 64 -15.15 2.14 -1.77
CA LYS A 64 -14.35 2.26 -3.00
C LYS A 64 -13.16 3.16 -2.72
N GLY A 65 -12.00 2.81 -3.25
CA GLY A 65 -10.78 3.60 -3.15
C GLY A 65 -9.76 3.15 -4.18
N GLN A 66 -8.57 3.71 -4.06
CA GLN A 66 -7.43 3.41 -4.93
C GLN A 66 -6.19 3.14 -4.09
N ILE A 67 -5.38 2.21 -4.57
CA ILE A 67 -4.06 1.91 -4.05
C ILE A 67 -3.08 2.76 -4.86
N VAL A 68 -2.34 3.62 -4.18
CA VAL A 68 -1.51 4.66 -4.77
C VAL A 68 -0.09 4.13 -4.90
N LEU A 69 0.18 3.40 -6.00
CA LEU A 69 1.49 2.76 -6.21
C LEU A 69 2.58 3.77 -6.59
N ASP A 70 2.22 4.97 -7.04
CA ASP A 70 3.15 6.09 -7.26
C ASP A 70 3.74 6.66 -5.96
N GLN A 71 3.16 6.34 -4.80
CA GLN A 71 3.57 6.83 -3.47
C GLN A 71 4.04 5.68 -2.57
N ILE A 72 4.66 4.65 -3.16
CA ILE A 72 5.23 3.52 -2.40
C ILE A 72 6.36 4.01 -1.50
N ARG A 73 6.39 3.51 -0.27
CA ARG A 73 7.43 3.85 0.71
C ARG A 73 7.86 2.64 1.51
N THR A 74 9.13 2.61 1.87
CA THR A 74 9.68 1.70 2.87
C THR A 74 9.55 2.34 4.25
N ILE A 75 8.98 1.61 5.21
CA ILE A 75 8.78 2.08 6.57
C ILE A 75 9.29 1.04 7.58
N ASP A 76 9.60 1.48 8.79
CA ASP A 76 9.84 0.58 9.92
C ASP A 76 8.53 -0.06 10.40
N LYS A 77 8.56 -1.35 10.79
CA LYS A 77 7.41 -2.07 11.33
C LYS A 77 6.82 -1.42 12.59
N ALA A 78 7.59 -0.64 13.34
CA ALA A 78 7.09 0.13 14.49
C ALA A 78 6.00 1.15 14.11
N ARG A 79 5.91 1.54 12.83
CA ARG A 79 4.85 2.45 12.33
C ARG A 79 3.53 1.75 12.03
N LEU A 80 3.48 0.41 12.10
CA LEU A 80 2.27 -0.38 11.90
C LEU A 80 1.39 -0.30 13.14
N VAL A 81 0.25 0.36 13.03
CA VAL A 81 -0.68 0.58 14.16
C VAL A 81 -1.63 -0.60 14.32
N LYS A 82 -2.29 -1.04 13.23
CA LYS A 82 -3.33 -2.08 13.30
C LYS A 82 -3.53 -2.78 11.97
N LYS A 83 -3.61 -4.12 11.97
CA LYS A 83 -4.06 -4.89 10.79
C LYS A 83 -5.56 -4.65 10.56
N LEU A 84 -5.92 -4.22 9.35
CA LEU A 84 -7.30 -3.96 8.97
C LEU A 84 -7.92 -5.12 8.18
N GLY A 85 -7.12 -5.91 7.47
CA GLY A 85 -7.56 -7.03 6.63
C GLY A 85 -6.56 -7.32 5.51
N SER A 86 -7.04 -7.87 4.41
CA SER A 86 -6.30 -8.08 3.16
C SER A 86 -7.18 -7.71 1.96
N ILE A 87 -6.56 -7.48 0.80
CA ILE A 87 -7.28 -7.22 -0.46
C ILE A 87 -7.64 -8.54 -1.18
N ASN A 88 -8.66 -8.49 -2.03
CA ASN A 88 -9.11 -9.65 -2.80
C ASN A 88 -8.10 -10.05 -3.91
N PRO A 89 -8.11 -11.30 -4.40
CA PRO A 89 -7.14 -11.77 -5.40
C PRO A 89 -7.12 -10.98 -6.70
N GLU A 90 -8.28 -10.53 -7.19
CA GLU A 90 -8.38 -9.71 -8.41
C GLU A 90 -7.59 -8.40 -8.27
N THR A 91 -7.73 -7.71 -7.13
CA THR A 91 -6.97 -6.49 -6.84
C THR A 91 -5.47 -6.80 -6.69
N GLN A 92 -5.11 -7.97 -6.13
CA GLN A 92 -3.70 -8.38 -6.01
C GLN A 92 -3.04 -8.51 -7.38
N LEU A 93 -3.72 -9.15 -8.35
CA LEU A 93 -3.23 -9.25 -9.73
C LEU A 93 -3.07 -7.88 -10.38
N GLY A 94 -4.03 -6.98 -10.19
CA GLY A 94 -3.93 -5.60 -10.66
C GLY A 94 -2.72 -4.87 -10.08
N VAL A 95 -2.48 -5.00 -8.77
CA VAL A 95 -1.30 -4.43 -8.10
C VAL A 95 -0.01 -5.00 -8.66
N ILE A 96 0.10 -6.32 -8.84
CA ILE A 96 1.30 -6.95 -9.40
C ILE A 96 1.55 -6.42 -10.82
N SER A 97 0.52 -6.39 -11.68
CA SER A 97 0.66 -5.94 -13.06
C SER A 97 1.14 -4.48 -13.14
N VAL A 98 0.58 -3.59 -12.31
CA VAL A 98 1.01 -2.18 -12.30
C VAL A 98 2.41 -2.03 -11.70
N LEU A 99 2.76 -2.78 -10.64
CA LEU A 99 4.12 -2.78 -10.12
C LEU A 99 5.15 -3.25 -11.16
N GLN A 100 4.81 -4.27 -11.96
CA GLN A 100 5.66 -4.72 -13.05
C GLN A 100 5.83 -3.63 -14.11
N ARG A 101 4.76 -2.97 -14.55
CA ARG A 101 4.87 -1.83 -15.49
C ARG A 101 5.67 -0.66 -14.91
N LEU A 102 5.55 -0.41 -13.60
CA LEU A 102 6.21 0.71 -12.95
C LEU A 102 7.74 0.55 -12.88
N PHE A 103 8.23 -0.69 -12.70
CA PHE A 103 9.65 -0.95 -12.48
C PHE A 103 10.35 -1.74 -13.58
N ALA A 104 9.62 -2.54 -14.36
CA ALA A 104 10.20 -3.30 -15.43
C ALA A 104 10.28 -2.44 -16.70
N PHE A 105 9.15 -2.00 -17.26
CA PHE A 105 9.06 -1.22 -18.51
C PHE A 105 7.67 -0.58 -18.64
#